data_AF-A0A382CW59-F1
#
_entry.id   AF-A0A382CW59-F1
#
_cell.length_a   1.000
_cell.length_b   1.000
_cell.length_c   1.000
_cell.angle_alpha   90.00
_cell.angle_beta   90.00
_cell.angle_gamma   90.00
#
_symmetry.space_group_name_H-M   'P 1'
#
loop_
_entity.id
_entity.type
_entity.pdbx_description
1 polymer ?
#
loop_
_entity_poly.entity_id
_entity_poly.type
_entity_poly.pdbx_seq_one_letter_code
_entity_poly.pdbx_strand_id
1 'polypeptide(L)' 'MRHRVAGRKLGRPKDLRLALLRSLASELILREHIVTTEAKAKEARTFVERLITYGKKGSLHHRRLALSRVPNKKVIEKV' A
#
# COMPACT_ATOMS: atom_id res chain seq x y z
N MET A 1 -11.97 -23.50 -2.59
CA MET A 1 -11.35 -22.17 -2.86
C MET A 1 -11.56 -21.80 -4.31
N ARG A 2 -11.71 -20.51 -4.67
CA ARG A 2 -11.68 -20.11 -6.09
C ARG A 2 -10.25 -20.28 -6.62
N HIS A 3 -10.07 -21.09 -7.67
CA HIS A 3 -8.77 -21.33 -8.27
C HIS A 3 -8.18 -20.05 -8.89
N ARG A 4 -6.87 -19.85 -8.73
CA ARG A 4 -6.10 -18.75 -9.34
C ARG A 4 -6.58 -17.33 -9.00
N VAL A 5 -7.29 -17.14 -7.88
CA VAL A 5 -7.69 -15.81 -7.40
C VAL A 5 -6.68 -15.31 -6.38
N ALA A 6 -5.94 -14.26 -6.75
CA ALA A 6 -5.01 -13.57 -5.86
C ALA A 6 -5.66 -12.40 -5.12
N GLY A 7 -5.25 -12.20 -3.87
CA GLY A 7 -5.68 -11.09 -3.02
C GLY A 7 -7.04 -11.31 -2.34
N ARG A 8 -7.27 -10.54 -1.27
CA ARG A 8 -8.48 -10.63 -0.44
C ARG A 8 -9.45 -9.49 -0.76
N LYS A 9 -10.75 -9.78 -0.73
CA LYS A 9 -11.80 -8.75 -0.88
C LYS A 9 -12.01 -7.90 0.37
N LEU A 10 -11.59 -8.40 1.54
CA LEU A 10 -11.72 -7.71 2.84
C LEU A 10 -13.15 -7.24 3.15
N GLY A 11 -14.17 -7.91 2.58
CA GLY A 11 -15.58 -7.54 2.70
C GLY A 11 -15.93 -6.15 2.13
N ARG A 12 -15.12 -5.59 1.23
CA ARG A 12 -15.29 -4.22 0.73
C ARG A 12 -15.34 -4.16 -0.81
N PRO A 13 -16.11 -3.23 -1.38
CA PRO A 13 -16.00 -2.82 -2.78
C PRO A 13 -14.58 -2.36 -3.13
N LYS A 14 -14.27 -2.30 -4.42
CA LYS A 14 -12.92 -2.00 -4.92
C LYS A 14 -12.37 -0.67 -4.38
N ASP A 15 -13.18 0.39 -4.41
CA ASP A 15 -12.72 1.73 -4.05
C ASP A 15 -12.45 1.87 -2.55
N LEU A 16 -13.36 1.34 -1.72
CA LEU A 16 -13.20 1.26 -0.27
C LEU A 16 -12.00 0.41 0.14
N ARG A 17 -11.76 -0.69 -0.58
CA ARG A 17 -10.59 -1.54 -0.34
C ARG A 17 -9.29 -0.81 -0.70
N LEU A 18 -9.27 -0.07 -1.80
CA LEU A 18 -8.09 0.73 -2.19
C LEU A 18 -7.82 1.84 -1.20
N ALA A 19 -8.86 2.54 -0.72
CA ALA A 19 -8.74 3.57 0.31
C ALA A 19 -8.15 2.99 1.60
N LEU A 20 -8.66 1.83 2.06
CA LEU A 20 -8.14 1.13 3.23
C LEU A 20 -6.64 0.81 3.09
N LEU A 21 -6.23 0.25 1.95
CA LEU A 21 -4.81 -0.11 1.73
C LEU A 21 -3.91 1.14 1.69
N ARG A 22 -4.38 2.24 1.09
CA ARG A 22 -3.66 3.52 1.09
C ARG A 22 -3.47 4.07 2.49
N SER A 23 -4.50 4.04 3.32
CA SER A 23 -4.43 4.48 4.72
C SER A 23 -3.47 3.61 5.53
N LEU A 24 -3.59 2.28 5.45
CA LEU A 24 -2.69 1.36 6.16
C LEU A 24 -1.23 1.53 5.74
N ALA A 25 -0.98 1.68 4.44
CA ALA A 25 0.37 1.91 3.93
C ALA A 25 0.96 3.24 4.41
N SER A 26 0.15 4.31 4.39
CA SER A 26 0.57 5.63 4.86
C SER A 26 0.91 5.62 6.35
N GLU A 27 0.03 5.05 7.18
CA GLU A 27 0.27 4.94 8.63
C GLU A 27 1.49 4.07 8.94
N LEU A 28 1.67 2.95 8.23
CA LEU A 28 2.85 2.09 8.42
C LEU A 28 4.15 2.82 8.09
N ILE A 29 4.20 3.58 7.00
CA ILE A 29 5.42 4.32 6.62
C ILE A 29 5.69 5.45 7.63
N LEU A 30 4.65 6.17 8.06
CA LEU A 30 4.81 7.29 8.98
C LEU A 30 5.23 6.83 10.38
N ARG A 31 4.59 5.77 10.91
CA ARG A 31 4.78 5.30 12.30
C ARG A 31 5.70 4.10 12.44
N GLU A 32 6.16 3.52 11.34
CA GLU A 32 7.06 2.35 11.25
C GLU A 32 6.49 1.04 11.81
N HIS A 33 5.41 1.10 12.59
CA HIS A 33 4.71 -0.03 13.14
C HIS A 33 3.20 0.26 13.25
N ILE A 34 2.37 -0.72 12.89
CA ILE A 34 0.91 -0.66 13.07
C ILE A 34 0.37 -2.03 13.50
N VAL A 35 -0.69 -2.01 14.31
CA VAL A 35 -1.44 -3.23 14.67
C VAL A 35 -2.72 -3.29 13.85
N THR A 36 -2.95 -4.41 13.18
CA THR A 36 -4.15 -4.64 12.35
C THR A 36 -4.46 -6.13 12.27
N THR A 37 -5.62 -6.48 11.72
CA THR A 37 -6.00 -7.89 11.49
C THR A 37 -5.03 -8.54 10.50
N GLU A 38 -4.71 -9.82 10.71
CA GLU A 38 -3.78 -10.59 9.86
C GLU A 38 -4.12 -10.50 8.37
N ALA A 39 -5.41 -10.61 8.01
CA ALA A 39 -5.87 -10.51 6.63
C ALA A 39 -5.56 -9.15 5.99
N LYS A 40 -5.71 -8.04 6.74
CA LYS A 40 -5.35 -6.70 6.27
C LYS A 40 -3.84 -6.52 6.18
N ALA A 41 -3.09 -7.03 7.15
CA ALA A 41 -1.63 -6.97 7.15
C ALA A 41 -1.02 -7.66 5.92
N LYS A 42 -1.49 -8.87 5.60
CA LYS A 42 -1.03 -9.63 4.44
C LYS A 42 -1.27 -8.90 3.10
N GLU A 43 -2.40 -8.20 2.95
CA GLU A 43 -2.66 -7.40 1.74
C GLU A 43 -1.87 -6.08 1.73
N ALA A 44 -1.77 -5.40 2.88
CA ALA A 44 -1.02 -4.15 3.01
C ALA A 44 0.47 -4.37 2.72
N ARG A 45 1.04 -5.51 3.13
CA ARG A 45 2.42 -5.90 2.85
C ARG A 45 2.77 -5.80 1.36
N THR A 46 2.00 -6.47 0.49
CA THR A 46 2.26 -6.46 -0.96
C THR A 46 2.11 -5.05 -1.55
N PHE A 47 1.21 -4.23 -1.00
CA PHE A 47 1.04 -2.85 -1.43
C PHE A 47 2.25 -1.98 -1.04
N VAL A 48 2.76 -2.12 0.18
CA VAL A 48 3.90 -1.36 0.72
C VAL A 48 5.22 -1.80 0.09
N GLU A 49 5.47 -3.09 -0.11
CA GLU A 49 6.68 -3.60 -0.77
C GLU A 49 6.88 -2.98 -2.17
N ARG A 50 5.79 -2.77 -2.91
CA ARG A 50 5.82 -2.09 -4.21
C ARG A 50 6.18 -0.61 -4.06
N LEU A 51 5.68 0.08 -3.03
CA LEU A 51 6.06 1.48 -2.77
C LEU A 51 7.56 1.60 -2.46
N ILE A 52 8.09 0.73 -1.60
CA ILE A 52 9.52 0.68 -1.27
C ILE A 52 10.36 0.42 -2.53
N THR A 53 9.89 -0.46 -3.42
CA THR A 53 10.57 -0.72 -4.70
C THR A 53 10.65 0.53 -5.57
N TYR A 54 9.63 1.40 -5.55
CA TYR A 54 9.67 2.68 -6.25
C TYR A 54 10.60 3.69 -5.59
N GLY A 55 10.60 3.78 -4.26
CA GLY A 55 11.52 4.61 -3.49
C GLY A 55 12.98 4.27 -3.79
N LYS A 56 13.32 2.97 -3.73
CA LYS A 56 14.68 2.47 -4.05
C LYS A 56 15.18 2.84 -5.45
N LYS A 57 14.29 2.96 -6.44
CA LYS A 57 14.68 3.33 -7.81
C LYS A 57 14.90 4.83 -8.00
N GLY A 58 14.31 5.69 -7.17
CA GLY A 58 14.62 7.12 -7.07
C GLY A 58 14.29 8.03 -8.27
N SER A 59 14.02 7.51 -9.48
CA SER A 59 13.74 8.37 -10.64
C SER A 59 12.41 9.15 -10.51
N LEU A 60 12.28 10.27 -11.23
CA LEU A 60 11.03 11.04 -11.32
C LEU A 60 9.81 10.20 -11.72
N HIS A 61 9.97 9.25 -12.65
CA HIS A 61 8.90 8.35 -13.08
C HIS A 61 8.37 7.51 -11.90
N HIS A 62 9.26 6.89 -11.14
CA HIS A 62 8.92 6.09 -9.96
C HIS A 62 8.26 6.94 -8.86
N ARG A 63 8.71 8.19 -8.66
CA ARG A 63 8.03 9.12 -7.73
C ARG A 63 6.59 9.41 -8.16
N ARG A 64 6.34 9.62 -9.45
CA ARG A 64 4.98 9.81 -10.00
C ARG A 64 4.12 8.54 -9.84
N LEU A 65 4.69 7.36 -10.05
CA LEU A 65 4.01 6.08 -9.82
C LEU A 65 3.67 5.83 -8.34
N ALA A 66 4.52 6.28 -7.43
CA ALA A 66 4.27 6.19 -6.00
C ALA A 66 3.14 7.15 -5.59
N LEU A 67 3.18 8.40 -6.08
CA LEU A 67 2.13 9.40 -5.83
C LEU A 67 0.75 9.00 -6.38
N SER A 68 0.68 8.32 -7.52
CA SER A 68 -0.61 7.84 -8.06
C SER A 68 -1.22 6.73 -7.19
N ARG A 69 -0.37 5.97 -6.49
CA ARG A 69 -0.82 4.93 -5.55
C ARG A 69 -1.18 5.52 -4.20
N VAL A 70 -0.32 6.35 -3.62
CA VAL A 70 -0.54 7.02 -2.33
C VAL A 70 -0.38 8.52 -2.54
N PRO A 71 -1.48 9.29 -2.60
CA PRO A 71 -1.45 10.72 -2.87
C PRO A 71 -1.08 11.53 -1.61
N ASN A 72 0.05 11.19 -0.98
CA ASN A 72 0.56 11.88 0.19
C ASN A 72 2.06 12.15 0.03
N LYS A 73 2.43 13.43 -0.15
CA LYS A 73 3.82 13.84 -0.38
C LYS A 73 4.75 13.46 0.77
N LYS A 74 4.32 13.65 2.03
CA LYS A 74 5.11 13.32 3.23
C LYS A 74 5.46 11.84 3.30
N VAL A 75 4.52 10.98 2.91
CA VAL A 75 4.75 9.53 2.85
C VAL A 75 5.76 9.21 1.77
N ILE A 76 5.63 9.78 0.57
CA ILE A 76 6.53 9.49 -0.55
C ILE A 76 7.96 10.01 -0.30
N GLU A 77 8.12 11.11 0.44
CA GLU A 77 9.44 11.62 0.80
C GLU A 77 10.18 10.73 1.82
N LYS A 78 9.45 9.91 2.58
CA LYS A 78 10.02 8.98 3.57
C LYS A 78 10.36 7.60 2.97
N VAL A 79 9.88 7.28 1.76
CA VAL A 79 10.02 5.97 1.07
C VAL A 79 11.17 5.98 0.08
#